data_AF-A0A146KG94-F1
#
_entry.id   AF-A0A146KG94-F1
#
_cell.length_a   1.000
_cell.length_b   1.000
_cell.length_c   1.000
_cell.angle_alpha   90.00
_cell.angle_beta   90.00
_cell.angle_gamma   90.00
#
_symmetry.space_group_name_H-M   'P 1'
#
loop_
_entity.id
_entity.type
_entity.pdbx_description
1 polymer ?
#
loop_
_entity_poly.entity_id
_entity_poly.type
_entity_poly.pdbx_seq_one_letter_code
_entity_poly.pdbx_strand_id
1 'polypeptide(L)'
;NIDICQQLFQQIDSQCSGSFETTQLLIAFKLMGIEINQQELENILKHFDLSQPGQLTQYEFTHFVYVVQNTKSLDLPKLLFLIQDNEFIGKINVQQLRKILKMIGANTNTDEVERLLTDKKDNENKIRFIPFIQIIRQFIQ
;
A
#
# COMPACT_ATOMS: atom_id res chain seq x y z
N ASN A 1 -8.13 -5.36 -13.09
CA ASN A 1 -8.22 -4.30 -14.13
C ASN A 1 -6.82 -3.69 -14.35
N ILE A 2 -5.83 -4.55 -14.59
CA ILE A 2 -4.42 -4.15 -14.73
C ILE A 2 -4.24 -3.40 -16.05
N ASP A 3 -4.92 -3.84 -17.11
CA ASP A 3 -4.81 -3.29 -18.46
C ASP A 3 -5.15 -1.79 -18.53
N ILE A 4 -6.15 -1.33 -17.77
CA ILE A 4 -6.51 0.10 -17.69
C ILE A 4 -5.37 0.91 -17.07
N CYS A 5 -4.73 0.37 -16.02
CA CYS A 5 -3.58 1.04 -15.39
C CYS A 5 -2.41 1.15 -16.38
N GLN A 6 -2.17 0.12 -17.19
CA GLN A 6 -1.11 0.14 -18.20
C GLN A 6 -1.40 1.16 -19.31
N GLN A 7 -2.63 1.22 -19.82
CA GLN A 7 -3.02 2.18 -20.86
C GLN A 7 -2.90 3.62 -20.37
N LEU A 8 -3.37 3.90 -19.15
CA LEU A 8 -3.25 5.24 -18.56
C LEU A 8 -1.80 5.60 -18.25
N PHE A 9 -1.00 4.63 -17.79
CA PHE A 9 0.43 4.83 -17.59
C PHE A 9 1.10 5.27 -18.90
N GLN A 10 0.83 4.59 -20.02
CA GLN A 10 1.37 4.94 -21.33
C GLN A 10 0.90 6.32 -21.83
N GLN A 11 -0.33 6.73 -21.48
CA GLN A 11 -0.82 8.07 -21.84
C GLN A 11 -0.11 9.19 -21.06
N ILE A 12 0.26 8.92 -19.80
CA ILE A 12 0.92 9.89 -18.93
C ILE A 12 2.42 9.91 -19.18
N ASP A 13 3.06 8.74 -19.24
CA ASP A 13 4.45 8.54 -19.62
C ASP A 13 4.64 8.62 -21.15
N SER A 14 4.23 9.76 -21.71
CA SER A 14 4.34 10.05 -23.15
C SER A 14 5.78 10.00 -23.68
N GLN A 15 6.77 10.09 -22.79
CA GLN A 15 8.19 10.02 -23.11
C GLN A 15 8.76 8.60 -23.05
N CYS A 16 7.95 7.58 -22.68
CA CYS A 16 8.38 6.20 -22.47
C CYS A 16 9.59 6.10 -21.52
N SER A 17 9.62 6.96 -20.51
CA SER A 17 10.72 7.05 -19.55
C SER A 17 10.68 5.90 -18.53
N GLY A 18 9.55 5.20 -18.40
CA GLY A 18 9.35 4.10 -17.46
C GLY A 18 8.89 4.54 -16.07
N SER A 19 8.76 5.86 -15.85
CA SER A 19 8.22 6.47 -14.64
C SER A 19 7.51 7.78 -14.97
N PHE A 20 6.72 8.31 -14.05
CA PHE A 20 6.16 9.66 -14.19
C PHE A 20 6.13 10.39 -12.85
N GLU A 21 5.99 11.71 -12.88
CA GLU A 21 6.01 12.52 -11.65
C GLU A 21 4.76 12.30 -10.80
N THR A 22 4.94 12.20 -9.48
CA THR A 22 3.85 12.11 -8.50
C THR A 22 2.79 13.22 -8.64
N THR A 23 3.15 14.37 -9.21
CA THR A 23 2.24 15.49 -9.53
C THR A 23 1.18 15.12 -10.57
N GLN A 24 1.50 14.23 -11.51
CA GLN A 24 0.60 13.77 -12.58
C GLN A 24 -0.37 12.68 -12.11
N LEU A 25 -0.12 12.09 -10.93
CA LEU A 25 -0.95 11.04 -10.37
C LEU A 25 -2.39 11.49 -10.12
N LEU A 26 -2.60 12.75 -9.74
CA LEU A 26 -3.94 13.33 -9.55
C LEU A 26 -4.73 13.40 -10.87
N ILE A 27 -4.04 13.68 -11.99
CA ILE A 27 -4.64 13.70 -13.33
C ILE A 27 -5.02 12.27 -13.73
N ALA A 28 -4.13 11.30 -13.47
CA ALA A 28 -4.40 9.87 -13.69
C ALA A 28 -5.69 9.43 -12.99
N PHE A 29 -5.84 9.76 -11.71
CA PHE A 29 -7.02 9.38 -10.94
C PHE A 29 -8.31 10.04 -11.46
N LYS A 30 -8.24 11.32 -11.85
CA LYS A 30 -9.38 11.99 -12.50
C LYS A 30 -9.81 11.29 -13.79
N LEU A 31 -8.86 10.87 -14.63
CA LEU A 31 -9.15 10.13 -15.87
C LEU A 31 -9.75 8.75 -15.61
N MET A 32 -9.42 8.13 -14.47
CA MET A 32 -10.00 6.86 -14.02
C MET A 32 -11.41 7.00 -13.40
N GLY A 33 -11.88 8.23 -13.18
CA GLY A 33 -13.09 8.48 -12.39
C GLY A 33 -12.92 8.14 -10.91
N ILE A 34 -11.69 8.14 -10.39
CA ILE A 34 -11.38 7.95 -8.98
C ILE A 34 -11.32 9.33 -8.32
N GLU A 35 -12.19 9.55 -7.34
CA GLU A 35 -12.21 10.76 -6.54
C GLU A 35 -11.21 10.62 -5.39
N ILE A 36 -10.08 11.32 -5.50
CA ILE A 36 -9.07 11.45 -4.44
C ILE A 36 -8.58 12.89 -4.40
N ASN A 37 -8.43 13.45 -3.21
CA ASN A 37 -7.89 14.80 -3.05
C ASN A 37 -6.37 14.80 -2.85
N GLN A 38 -5.74 15.98 -2.98
CA GLN A 38 -4.28 16.10 -2.87
C GLN A 38 -3.76 15.67 -1.49
N GLN A 39 -4.48 15.97 -0.40
CA GLN A 39 -4.05 15.61 0.95
C GLN A 39 -4.08 14.09 1.18
N GLU A 40 -5.12 13.42 0.69
CA GLU A 40 -5.24 11.96 0.70
C GLU A 40 -4.11 11.32 -0.10
N LEU A 41 -3.86 11.82 -1.31
CA LEU A 41 -2.79 11.36 -2.17
C LEU A 41 -1.42 11.44 -1.47
N GLU A 42 -1.10 12.61 -0.90
CA GLU A 42 0.14 12.85 -0.18
C GLU A 42 0.26 11.93 1.06
N ASN A 43 -0.83 11.70 1.77
CA ASN A 43 -0.84 10.81 2.93
C ASN A 43 -0.55 9.36 2.55
N ILE A 44 -1.14 8.86 1.45
CA ILE A 44 -0.87 7.50 0.97
C ILE A 44 0.57 7.41 0.44
N LEU A 45 1.04 8.40 -0.32
CA LEU A 45 2.40 8.45 -0.87
C LEU A 45 3.47 8.44 0.23
N LYS A 46 3.24 9.09 1.37
CA LYS A 46 4.17 9.06 2.52
C LYS A 46 4.41 7.66 3.07
N HIS A 47 3.45 6.75 2.91
CA HIS A 47 3.57 5.37 3.36
C HIS A 47 4.04 4.42 2.25
N PHE A 48 4.09 4.88 1.00
CA PHE A 48 4.63 4.09 -0.10
C PHE A 48 6.16 4.10 -0.09
N ASP A 49 6.75 2.92 -0.25
CA ASP A 49 8.20 2.76 -0.39
C ASP A 49 8.55 2.95 -1.88
N LEU A 50 8.76 4.20 -2.28
CA LEU A 50 9.05 4.55 -3.67
C LEU A 50 10.50 4.23 -4.04
N SER A 51 10.67 3.62 -5.20
CA SER A 51 11.98 3.32 -5.79
C SER A 51 12.77 4.58 -6.10
N GLN A 52 12.08 5.64 -6.55
CA GLN A 52 12.66 6.96 -6.80
C GLN A 52 11.80 8.06 -6.16
N PRO A 53 12.39 8.94 -5.35
CA PRO A 53 11.65 10.06 -4.76
C PRO A 53 10.98 10.94 -5.82
N GLY A 54 9.68 11.18 -5.65
CA GLY A 54 8.91 12.06 -6.53
C GLY A 54 8.49 11.45 -7.87
N GLN A 55 8.92 10.22 -8.18
CA GLN A 55 8.54 9.50 -9.40
C GLN A 55 7.86 8.17 -9.06
N LEU A 56 6.99 7.73 -9.97
CA LEU A 56 6.26 6.48 -9.88
C LEU A 56 6.52 5.64 -11.12
N THR A 57 7.01 4.43 -10.89
CA THR A 57 7.08 3.38 -11.92
C THR A 57 5.68 2.82 -12.22
N GLN A 58 5.55 2.10 -13.32
CA GLN A 58 4.29 1.44 -13.69
C GLN A 58 3.78 0.48 -12.61
N TYR A 59 4.69 -0.23 -11.96
CA TYR A 59 4.36 -1.15 -10.88
C TYR A 59 3.81 -0.40 -9.66
N GLU A 60 4.50 0.65 -9.22
CA GLU A 60 4.07 1.47 -8.08
C GLU A 60 2.75 2.19 -8.38
N PHE A 61 2.55 2.69 -9.60
CA PHE A 61 1.28 3.27 -10.02
C PHE A 61 0.13 2.26 -9.92
N THR A 62 0.34 1.04 -10.45
CA THR A 62 -0.68 -0.02 -10.40
C THR A 62 -1.00 -0.40 -8.95
N HIS A 63 0.01 -0.48 -8.10
CA HIS A 63 -0.15 -0.75 -6.68
C HIS A 63 -0.91 0.39 -5.98
N PHE A 64 -0.60 1.63 -6.30
CA PHE A 64 -1.30 2.79 -5.75
C PHE A 64 -2.78 2.78 -6.13
N VAL A 65 -3.10 2.53 -7.41
CA VAL A 65 -4.48 2.37 -7.88
C VAL A 65 -5.20 1.26 -7.10
N TYR A 66 -4.53 0.11 -6.90
CA TYR A 66 -5.08 -0.99 -6.10
C TYR A 66 -5.41 -0.55 -4.67
N VAL A 67 -4.51 0.18 -4.00
CA VAL A 67 -4.72 0.67 -2.63
C VAL A 67 -5.93 1.60 -2.57
N VAL A 68 -6.01 2.59 -3.46
CA VAL A 68 -7.09 3.59 -3.49
C VAL A 68 -8.44 2.93 -3.82
N GLN A 69 -8.50 2.04 -4.81
CA GLN A 69 -9.75 1.37 -5.18
C GLN A 69 -10.29 0.45 -4.07
N ASN A 70 -9.41 -0.12 -3.26
CA ASN A 70 -9.78 -1.02 -2.18
C ASN A 70 -9.95 -0.32 -0.83
N THR A 71 -9.70 0.98 -0.73
CA THR A 71 -9.72 1.77 0.52
C THR A 71 -10.59 3.02 0.35
N LYS A 72 -11.88 2.91 0.68
CA LYS A 72 -12.84 4.03 0.57
C LYS A 72 -12.78 5.03 1.73
N SER A 73 -12.52 4.53 2.93
CA SER A 73 -12.21 5.33 4.12
C SER A 73 -10.72 5.21 4.36
N LEU A 74 -10.05 6.29 4.76
CA LEU A 74 -8.66 6.30 5.27
C LEU A 74 -8.52 5.47 6.57
N ASP A 75 -9.09 4.26 6.60
CA ASP A 75 -8.93 3.25 7.63
C ASP A 75 -7.46 2.82 7.59
N LEU A 76 -6.67 3.51 8.41
CA LEU A 76 -5.22 3.40 8.46
C LEU A 76 -4.74 1.94 8.53
N PRO A 77 -5.29 1.05 9.39
CA PRO A 77 -4.97 -0.37 9.34
C PRO A 77 -5.10 -0.97 7.94
N LYS A 78 -6.24 -0.74 7.27
CA LYS A 78 -6.50 -1.30 5.94
C LYS A 78 -5.56 -0.72 4.89
N LEU A 79 -5.31 0.59 4.97
CA LEU A 79 -4.35 1.27 4.11
C LEU A 79 -2.96 0.65 4.22
N LEU A 80 -2.45 0.51 5.45
CA LEU A 80 -1.12 -0.05 5.71
C LEU A 80 -0.99 -1.50 5.24
N PHE A 81 -2.06 -2.30 5.36
CA PHE A 81 -2.09 -3.65 4.81
C PHE A 81 -1.90 -3.66 3.31
N LEU A 82 -2.73 -2.89 2.59
CA LEU A 82 -2.73 -2.88 1.13
C LEU A 82 -1.44 -2.29 0.56
N ILE A 83 -0.83 -1.32 1.26
CA ILE A 83 0.48 -0.77 0.90
C ILE A 83 1.59 -1.83 1.04
N GLN A 84 1.50 -2.76 2.00
CA GLN A 84 2.51 -3.82 2.10
C GLN A 84 2.21 -5.03 1.22
N ASP A 85 0.94 -5.29 0.87
CA ASP A 85 0.52 -6.35 -0.05
C ASP A 85 0.79 -5.96 -1.52
N ASN A 86 2.06 -5.76 -1.83
CA ASN A 86 2.54 -5.39 -3.16
C ASN A 86 2.39 -6.51 -4.21
N GLU A 87 2.21 -7.75 -3.77
CA GLU A 87 1.92 -8.89 -4.64
C GLU A 87 0.41 -9.09 -4.89
N PHE A 88 -0.46 -8.28 -4.26
CA PHE A 88 -1.92 -8.37 -4.37
C PHE A 88 -2.51 -9.74 -3.99
N ILE A 89 -1.85 -10.45 -3.06
CA ILE A 89 -2.23 -11.83 -2.68
C ILE A 89 -3.19 -11.88 -1.50
N GLY A 90 -3.53 -10.73 -0.90
CA GLY A 90 -4.40 -10.63 0.27
C GLY A 90 -3.74 -11.15 1.55
N LYS A 91 -2.40 -11.23 1.58
CA LYS A 91 -1.62 -11.72 2.72
C LYS A 91 -0.30 -10.96 2.83
N ILE A 92 0.18 -10.77 4.05
CA ILE A 92 1.51 -10.21 4.32
C ILE A 92 2.35 -11.17 5.17
N ASN A 93 3.67 -11.10 5.04
CA ASN A 93 4.61 -11.85 5.87
C ASN A 93 5.03 -11.06 7.13
N VAL A 94 5.83 -11.70 7.99
CA VAL A 94 6.35 -11.12 9.24
C VAL A 94 7.17 -9.85 8.98
N GLN A 95 7.97 -9.82 7.91
CA GLN A 95 8.82 -8.66 7.60
C GLN A 95 7.98 -7.45 7.19
N GLN A 96 6.95 -7.67 6.36
CA GLN A 96 5.96 -6.65 5.98
C GLN A 96 5.20 -6.14 7.21
N LEU A 97 4.77 -7.00 8.14
CA LEU A 97 4.15 -6.56 9.40
C LEU A 97 5.11 -5.68 10.23
N ARG A 98 6.39 -6.06 10.33
CA ARG A 98 7.40 -5.25 11.06
C ARG A 98 7.58 -3.86 10.44
N LYS A 99 7.55 -3.75 9.10
CA LYS A 99 7.56 -2.45 8.41
C LYS A 99 6.37 -1.60 8.84
N ILE A 100 5.17 -2.19 8.90
CA ILE A 100 3.95 -1.50 9.34
C ILE A 100 4.06 -1.03 10.79
N LEU A 101 4.49 -1.89 11.71
CA LEU A 101 4.68 -1.54 13.13
C LEU A 101 5.65 -0.37 13.29
N LYS A 102 6.73 -0.35 12.51
CA LYS A 102 7.68 0.76 12.47
C LYS A 102 7.05 2.05 11.91
N MET A 103 6.21 1.97 10.88
CA MET A 103 5.51 3.11 10.29
C MET A 103 4.54 3.79 11.26
N ILE A 104 3.88 3.01 12.12
CA ILE A 104 2.96 3.55 13.14
C ILE A 104 3.67 3.92 14.45
N GLY A 105 5.00 3.79 14.52
CA GLY A 105 5.79 4.11 15.71
C GLY A 105 5.64 3.12 16.87
N ALA A 106 5.12 1.92 16.62
CA ALA A 106 5.00 0.89 17.65
C ALA A 106 6.39 0.36 18.03
N ASN A 107 6.71 0.45 19.32
CA ASN A 107 7.98 -0.05 19.85
C ASN A 107 7.86 -1.54 20.22
N THR A 108 7.93 -2.40 19.20
CA THR A 108 7.82 -3.85 19.38
C THR A 108 9.15 -4.55 19.13
N ASN A 109 9.49 -5.54 19.96
CA ASN A 109 10.65 -6.40 19.72
C ASN A 109 10.28 -7.67 18.92
N THR A 110 11.29 -8.41 18.48
CA THR A 110 11.10 -9.62 17.66
C THR A 110 10.23 -10.67 18.34
N ASP A 111 10.45 -10.92 19.63
CA ASP A 111 9.76 -11.96 20.37
C ASP A 111 8.28 -11.63 20.58
N GLU A 112 7.97 -10.36 20.84
CA GLU A 112 6.61 -9.86 20.97
C GLU A 112 5.81 -10.01 19.68
N VAL A 113 6.41 -9.65 18.53
CA VAL A 113 5.78 -9.83 17.22
C VAL A 113 5.53 -11.32 16.94
N GLU A 114 6.48 -12.20 17.23
CA GLU A 114 6.28 -13.65 17.03
C GLU A 114 5.17 -14.22 17.92
N ARG A 115 5.07 -13.76 19.18
CA ARG A 115 3.97 -14.14 20.09
C ARG A 115 2.61 -13.72 19.56
N LEU A 116 2.49 -12.51 19.04
CA LEU A 116 1.24 -12.01 18.43
C LEU A 116 0.81 -12.84 17.21
N LEU A 117 1.77 -13.51 16.56
CA LEU A 117 1.55 -14.24 15.32
C LEU A 117 1.40 -15.76 15.48
N THR A 118 1.58 -16.29 16.69
CA THR A 118 1.70 -17.75 16.94
C THR A 118 0.57 -18.56 16.30
N ASP A 119 -0.68 -18.11 16.39
CA ASP A 119 -1.86 -18.80 15.83
C ASP A 119 -2.51 -18.07 14.65
N LYS A 120 -1.83 -17.07 14.07
CA LYS A 120 -2.38 -16.19 13.02
C LYS A 120 -1.77 -16.40 11.64
N LYS A 121 -0.63 -17.08 11.57
CA LYS A 121 0.04 -17.46 10.33
C LYS A 121 -0.67 -18.64 9.68
N ASP A 122 -0.70 -18.66 8.36
CA ASP A 122 -1.09 -19.85 7.59
C ASP A 122 0.12 -20.76 7.32
N ASN A 123 -0.12 -21.81 6.53
CA ASN A 123 0.89 -22.82 6.18
C ASN A 123 2.10 -22.22 5.41
N GLU A 124 1.98 -21.00 4.88
CA GLU A 124 3.03 -20.29 4.16
C GLU A 124 3.74 -19.24 5.04
N ASN A 125 3.47 -19.25 6.36
CA ASN A 125 3.90 -18.21 7.30
C ASN A 125 3.40 -16.79 6.95
N LYS A 126 2.27 -16.68 6.25
CA LYS A 126 1.64 -15.41 5.86
C LYS A 126 0.39 -15.13 6.70
N ILE A 127 0.04 -13.86 6.80
CA ILE A 127 -1.03 -13.33 7.64
C ILE A 127 -2.08 -12.69 6.73
N ARG A 128 -3.32 -13.18 6.81
CA ARG A 128 -4.46 -12.59 6.08
C ARG A 128 -4.92 -11.28 6.72
N PHE A 129 -5.74 -10.54 5.97
CA PHE A 129 -6.29 -9.25 6.39
C PHE A 129 -6.93 -9.23 7.79
N ILE A 130 -7.81 -10.18 8.11
CA ILE A 130 -8.55 -10.17 9.39
C ILE A 130 -7.62 -10.34 10.61
N PRO A 131 -6.75 -11.38 10.67
CA PRO A 131 -5.76 -11.48 11.75
C PRO A 131 -4.84 -10.27 11.87
N PHE A 132 -4.45 -9.68 10.74
CA PHE A 132 -3.63 -8.47 10.72
C PHE A 132 -4.34 -7.28 11.40
N ILE A 133 -5.59 -6.99 11.07
CA ILE A 133 -6.35 -5.87 11.65
C ILE A 133 -6.46 -6.03 13.18
N GLN A 134 -6.66 -7.26 13.67
CA GLN A 134 -6.74 -7.55 15.10
C GLN A 134 -5.43 -7.23 15.83
N ILE A 135 -4.28 -7.42 15.17
CA ILE A 135 -2.96 -7.07 15.74
C ILE A 135 -2.81 -5.56 15.74
N ILE A 136 -2.98 -4.92 14.58
CA ILE A 136 -2.70 -3.50 14.42
C ILE A 136 -3.59 -2.62 15.30
N ARG A 137 -4.85 -2.99 15.52
CA ARG A 137 -5.74 -2.28 16.45
C ARG A 137 -5.28 -2.29 17.91
N GLN A 138 -4.34 -3.16 18.29
CA GLN A 138 -3.74 -3.12 19.63
C GLN A 138 -2.68 -2.03 19.78
N PHE A 139 -2.15 -1.51 18.66
CA PHE A 139 -1.09 -0.51 18.62
C PHE A 139 -1.58 0.90 18.25
N ILE A 140 -2.72 0.99 17.59
CA ILE A 140 -3.35 2.26 17.22
C ILE A 140 -4.46 2.53 18.24
N GLN A 141 -4.12 3.18 19.35
CA GLN A 141 -5.08 3.69 20.35
C GLN A 141 -5.69 5.02 19.90
#